data_AF-A0A1Z3HLN4-F1
#
_entry.id   AF-A0A1Z3HLN4-F1
#
_cell.length_a   1.000
_cell.length_b   1.000
_cell.length_c   1.000
_cell.angle_alpha   90.00
_cell.angle_beta   90.00
_cell.angle_gamma   90.00
#
_symmetry.space_group_name_H-M   'P 1'
#
loop_
_entity.id
_entity.type
_entity.pdbx_description
1 polymer ?
#
loop_
_entity_poly.entity_id
_entity_poly.type
_entity_poly.pdbx_seq_one_letter_code
_entity_poly.pdbx_strand_id
1 'polypeptide(L)' 'MRTLDDLVRSGKVRYVALSDSPAWYVAQAQTLAQERYWEPISIVQLEYSLAERNIEFEYIQATPAAR' A
#
# COMPACT_ATOMS: atom_id res chain seq x y z
N MET A 1 1.81 -9.75 5.14
CA MET A 1 1.40 -8.72 6.13
C MET A 1 1.77 -9.08 7.57
N ARG A 2 1.55 -10.30 8.09
CA ARG A 2 1.87 -10.66 9.49
C ARG A 2 3.27 -10.24 9.99
N THR A 3 4.33 -10.54 9.23
CA THR A 3 5.70 -10.17 9.63
C THR A 3 5.87 -8.66 9.80
N LEU A 4 5.23 -7.86 8.94
CA LEU A 4 5.28 -6.40 9.03
C LEU A 4 4.48 -5.88 10.23
N ASP A 5 3.32 -6.48 10.54
CA ASP A 5 2.56 -6.24 11.77
C ASP A 5 3.42 -6.47 13.03
N ASP A 6 4.13 -7.61 13.07
CA ASP A 6 5.00 -7.94 14.20
C ASP A 6 6.16 -6.93 14.36
N LEU A 7 6.69 -6.39 13.26
CA LEU A 7 7.72 -5.34 13.31
C LEU A 7 7.19 -4.00 13.85
N VAL A 8 5.95 -3.64 13.53
CA VAL A 8 5.32 -2.43 14.07
C VAL A 8 4.96 -2.60 15.55
N ARG A 9 4.36 -3.74 15.92
CA ARG A 9 4.01 -4.05 17.31
C ARG A 9 5.23 -4.18 18.23
N SER A 10 6.36 -4.63 17.70
CA SER A 10 7.64 -4.64 18.42
C SER A 10 8.34 -3.28 18.46
N GLY A 11 7.76 -2.23 17.86
CA GLY A 11 8.29 -0.86 17.88
C GLY A 11 9.50 -0.64 16.98
N LYS A 12 9.84 -1.59 16.10
CA LYS A 12 11.00 -1.49 15.19
C LYS A 12 10.69 -0.65 13.95
N VAL A 13 9.41 -0.57 13.58
CA VAL A 13 8.91 0.19 12.44
C VAL A 13 7.69 0.98 12.89
N ARG A 14 7.45 2.15 12.30
CA ARG A 14 6.26 2.97 12.60
C ARG A 14 5.12 2.75 11.61
N TYR A 15 5.44 2.61 10.32
CA TYR A 15 4.46 2.46 9.25
C TYR A 15 5.00 1.50 8.19
N VAL A 16 4.09 0.85 7.49
CA VAL A 16 4.41 -0.09 6.41
C VAL A 16 3.93 0.46 5.08
N ALA A 17 4.71 0.22 4.03
CA ALA A 17 4.45 0.70 2.68
C ALA A 17 4.91 -0.34 1.67
N LEU A 18 4.42 -0.25 0.44
CA LEU A 18 4.83 -1.09 -0.69
C LEU A 18 5.48 -0.23 -1.78
N SER A 19 6.33 -0.85 -2.59
CA SER A 19 6.92 -0.23 -3.79
C SER A 19 6.61 -1.09 -5.00
N ASP A 20 6.40 -0.45 -6.15
CA ASP A 20 6.32 -1.09 -7.48
C ASP A 20 5.40 -2.31 -7.54
N SER A 21 4.35 -2.26 -6.72
CA SER A 21 3.33 -3.29 -6.65
C SER A 21 2.17 -2.89 -7.56
N PRO A 22 1.43 -3.82 -8.17
CA PRO A 22 0.21 -3.49 -8.91
C PRO A 22 -0.95 -3.21 -7.94
N ALA A 23 -1.92 -2.40 -8.36
CA ALA A 23 -3.00 -1.89 -7.51
C ALA A 23 -3.87 -3.01 -6.93
N TRP A 24 -4.11 -4.08 -7.69
CA TRP A 24 -4.86 -5.23 -7.20
C TRP A 24 -4.17 -5.92 -6.01
N TYR A 25 -2.83 -5.95 -6.01
CA TYR A 25 -2.05 -6.59 -4.95
C TYR A 25 -2.06 -5.72 -3.69
N VAL A 26 -1.91 -4.40 -3.85
CA VAL A 26 -2.07 -3.45 -2.75
C VAL A 26 -3.46 -3.54 -2.14
N ALA A 27 -4.51 -3.59 -2.98
CA ALA A 27 -5.89 -3.73 -2.52
C ALA A 27 -6.07 -5.04 -1.73
N GLN A 28 -5.58 -6.17 -2.25
CA GLN A 28 -5.65 -7.45 -1.55
C GLN A 28 -4.92 -7.42 -0.21
N ALA A 29 -3.70 -6.86 -0.17
CA ALA A 29 -2.92 -6.76 1.05
C ALA A 29 -3.57 -5.83 2.08
N GLN A 30 -4.18 -4.73 1.62
CA GLN A 30 -4.94 -3.80 2.46
C GLN A 30 -6.20 -4.45 3.04
N THR A 31 -6.97 -5.17 2.22
CA THR A 31 -8.13 -5.96 2.69
C THR A 31 -7.71 -6.98 3.73
N LEU A 32 -6.62 -7.73 3.49
CA LEU A 32 -6.11 -8.70 4.46
C LEU A 32 -5.70 -8.04 5.78
N ALA A 33 -5.06 -6.87 5.73
CA ALA A 33 -4.69 -6.12 6.94
C ALA A 33 -5.93 -5.68 7.73
N GLN A 34 -6.96 -5.20 7.05
CA GLN A 34 -8.23 -4.80 7.66
C GLN A 34 -8.95 -6.00 8.32
N GLU A 35 -9.11 -7.11 7.60
CA GLU A 35 -9.81 -8.30 8.12
C GLU A 35 -9.12 -8.96 9.30
N ARG A 36 -7.79 -8.82 9.39
CA ARG A 36 -6.96 -9.42 10.45
C ARG A 36 -6.57 -8.45 11.54
N TYR A 37 -7.00 -7.18 11.46
CA TYR A 37 -6.60 -6.11 12.37
C TYR A 37 -5.06 -6.01 12.50
N TRP A 38 -4.37 -6.13 11.37
CA TRP A 38 -2.93 -5.89 11.27
C TRP A 38 -2.66 -4.45 10.86
N GLU A 39 -1.41 -4.00 11.04
CA GLU A 39 -0.97 -2.69 10.56
C GLU A 39 -1.35 -2.46 9.08
N PRO A 40 -2.10 -1.38 8.76
CA PRO A 40 -2.51 -1.06 7.39
C PRO A 40 -1.35 -0.53 6.54
N ILE A 41 -1.43 -0.73 5.23
CA ILE A 41 -0.49 -0.11 4.28
C ILE A 41 -0.78 1.39 4.25
N SER A 42 0.23 2.18 4.60
CA SER A 42 0.11 3.64 4.71
C SER A 42 0.38 4.35 3.38
N ILE A 43 1.31 3.84 2.58
CA ILE A 43 1.80 4.47 1.35
C ILE A 43 2.14 3.40 0.31
N VAL A 44 2.00 3.74 -0.97
CA VAL A 44 2.60 3.00 -2.08
C VAL A 44 3.56 3.93 -2.82
N GLN A 45 4.81 3.53 -2.93
CA GLN A 45 5.80 4.20 -3.77
C GLN A 45 5.72 3.59 -5.17
N LEU A 46 5.57 4.42 -6.19
CA LEU A 46 5.48 3.97 -7.57
C LEU A 46 6.40 4.79 -8.45
N GLU A 47 6.84 4.20 -9.56
CA GLU A 47 7.50 4.94 -10.62
C GLU A 47 6.55 5.96 -11.23
N TYR A 48 7.01 7.20 -11.30
CA TYR A 48 6.28 8.27 -11.97
C TYR A 48 7.26 9.28 -12.54
N SER A 49 7.19 9.49 -13.85
CA SER A 49 7.99 10.46 -14.57
C SER A 49 7.25 10.97 -15.80
N LEU A 50 7.82 11.95 -16.52
CA LEU A 50 7.24 12.39 -17.79
C LEU A 50 7.19 11.26 -18.84
N ALA A 51 8.12 10.31 -18.77
CA ALA A 51 8.20 9.18 -19.70
C ALA A 51 7.36 7.97 -19.24
N GLU A 52 7.08 7.86 -17.94
CA GLU A 52 6.37 6.72 -17.34
C GLU A 52 5.22 7.23 -16.46
N ARG A 53 3.99 7.05 -16.94
CA ARG A 53 2.75 7.59 -16.34
C ARG A 53 1.67 6.52 -16.14
N ASN A 54 2.02 5.23 -16.21
CA ASN A 54 1.04 4.13 -16.14
C ASN A 54 0.22 4.13 -14.83
N ILE A 55 0.79 4.66 -13.75
CA ILE A 55 0.10 4.79 -12.45
C ILE A 55 -1.18 5.61 -12.51
N GLU A 56 -1.31 6.54 -13.47
CA GLU A 56 -2.51 7.37 -13.61
C GLU A 56 -3.73 6.55 -14.03
N PHE A 57 -3.51 5.46 -14.75
CA PHE A 57 -4.57 4.57 -15.20
C PHE A 57 -4.90 3.51 -14.16
N GLU A 58 -3.88 2.95 -13.52
CA GLU A 58 -4.05 1.84 -12.58
C GLU A 58 -4.41 2.29 -11.17
N TYR A 59 -3.67 3.27 -10.63
CA TYR A 59 -3.76 3.64 -9.21
C TYR A 59 -4.67 4.83 -8.94
N ILE A 60 -4.63 5.87 -9.78
CA ILE A 60 -5.47 7.06 -9.57
C ILE A 60 -6.96 6.70 -9.73
N GLN A 61 -7.32 5.83 -10.67
CA GLN A 61 -8.70 5.36 -10.83
C GLN A 61 -9.19 4.52 -9.66
N ALA A 62 -8.30 3.74 -9.04
CA ALA A 62 -8.62 2.87 -7.91
C ALA A 62 -8.71 3.64 -6.56
N THR A 63 -8.19 4.86 -6.50
CA THR A 63 -8.16 5.66 -5.27
C THR A 63 -9.45 6.46 -5.13
N PRO A 64 -10.23 6.30 -4.03
CA PRO A 64 -11.35 7.18 -3.78
C PRO A 64 -10.85 8.62 -3.66
N ALA A 65 -11.59 9.60 -4.21
CA ALA A 65 -11.26 11.00 -4.02
C ALA A 65 -11.04 11.28 -2.53
N ALA A 66 -9.88 11.85 -2.18
CA ALA A 66 -9.56 12.23 -0.81
C ALA A 66 -10.70 13.11 -0.27
N ARG A 67 -11.33 12.67 0.81
CA ARG A 67 -12.32 13.48 1.54
C ARG A 67 -11.63 14.59 2.30
#